data_AF-A0A8U1EMQ7-F1
#
_entry.id   AF-A0A8U1EMQ7-F1
#
_cell.length_a   1.000
_cell.length_b   1.000
_cell.length_c   1.000
_cell.angle_alpha   90.00
_cell.angle_beta   90.00
_cell.angle_gamma   90.00
#
_symmetry.space_group_name_H-M   'P 1'
#
loop_
_entity.id
_entity.type
_entity.pdbx_description
1 polymer ?
#
loop_
_entity_poly.entity_id
_entity_poly.type
_entity_poly.pdbx_seq_one_letter_code
_entity_poly.pdbx_strand_id
1 'polypeptide(L)'
;MGIISPYSFSHIFMVLQTVFFGLVVLIDIIHLILPSKSLKCGVPFLLVKLRDTIFTILAFPIGTFVFLSFWSIYHYDREMVYPKFLDDIIPSWLNHALHTIILPLALLQMYIQPHRYGSKMRGILGLAFFSAVYLGWVLWVHHAAGIWVYPIMERLSPVGLVIFLGVACITLAPLYLLGEKLNHKIWRSTAGSAGPQKKKKK
;
A
#
# COMPACT_ATOMS: atom_id res chain seq x y z
N MET A 1 3.11 29.48 13.74
CA MET A 1 4.00 28.36 14.10
C MET A 1 3.44 27.14 13.38
N GLY A 2 4.10 26.73 12.29
CA GLY A 2 3.53 25.86 11.27
C GLY A 2 3.24 24.46 11.80
N ILE A 3 1.96 24.10 11.82
CA ILE A 3 1.47 22.74 12.07
C ILE A 3 1.86 21.89 10.85
N ILE A 4 3.10 21.44 10.79
CA ILE A 4 3.45 20.29 9.95
C ILE A 4 2.98 19.10 10.78
N SER A 5 1.72 18.74 10.55
CA SER A 5 1.00 17.77 11.36
C SER A 5 1.69 16.39 11.34
N PRO A 6 1.76 15.67 12.47
CA PRO A 6 2.38 14.32 12.59
C PRO A 6 1.64 13.19 11.84
N TYR A 7 0.93 13.52 10.75
CA TYR A 7 0.03 12.61 10.03
C TYR A 7 0.40 12.38 8.57
N SER A 8 1.56 12.86 8.13
CA SER A 8 1.85 13.01 6.71
C SER A 8 1.91 11.69 5.95
N PHE A 9 2.45 10.61 6.53
CA PHE A 9 2.54 9.33 5.82
C PHE A 9 1.19 8.61 5.72
N SER A 10 0.41 8.55 6.81
CA SER A 10 -0.92 7.92 6.78
C SER A 10 -1.89 8.72 5.91
N HIS A 11 -1.74 10.05 5.82
CA HIS A 11 -2.44 10.88 4.83
C HIS A 11 -1.96 10.61 3.40
N ILE A 12 -0.65 10.57 3.15
CA ILE A 12 -0.10 10.22 1.82
C ILE A 12 -0.64 8.84 1.40
N PHE A 13 -0.69 7.89 2.32
CA PHE A 13 -1.25 6.57 2.07
C PHE A 13 -2.75 6.59 1.85
N MET A 14 -3.51 7.38 2.60
CA MET A 14 -4.95 7.57 2.38
C MET A 14 -5.22 8.20 1.01
N VAL A 15 -4.44 9.20 0.60
CA VAL A 15 -4.51 9.80 -0.73
C VAL A 15 -4.18 8.76 -1.79
N LEU A 16 -3.11 7.99 -1.62
CA LEU A 16 -2.76 6.88 -2.53
C LEU A 16 -3.91 5.87 -2.65
N GLN A 17 -4.51 5.46 -1.54
CA GLN A 17 -5.62 4.50 -1.50
C GLN A 17 -6.87 5.09 -2.17
N THR A 18 -7.15 6.37 -1.97
CA THR A 18 -8.27 7.09 -2.59
C THR A 18 -8.07 7.21 -4.10
N VAL A 19 -6.87 7.60 -4.54
CA VAL A 19 -6.51 7.64 -5.96
C VAL A 19 -6.59 6.24 -6.58
N PHE A 20 -6.14 5.22 -5.86
CA PHE A 20 -6.23 3.83 -6.30
C PHE A 20 -7.69 3.39 -6.49
N PHE A 21 -8.57 3.61 -5.51
CA PHE A 21 -9.98 3.26 -5.65
C PHE A 21 -10.70 4.09 -6.71
N GLY A 22 -10.37 5.38 -6.84
CA GLY A 22 -10.84 6.21 -7.94
C GLY A 22 -10.44 5.65 -9.31
N LEU A 23 -9.20 5.17 -9.44
CA LEU A 23 -8.73 4.50 -10.65
C LEU A 23 -9.48 3.18 -10.91
N VAL A 24 -9.77 2.38 -9.88
CA VAL A 24 -10.55 1.14 -10.01
C VAL A 24 -11.96 1.46 -10.52
N VAL A 25 -12.66 2.41 -9.89
CA VAL A 25 -14.01 2.84 -10.31
C VAL A 25 -14.00 3.36 -11.75
N LEU A 26 -13.00 4.16 -12.13
CA LEU A 26 -12.84 4.65 -13.50
C LEU A 26 -12.69 3.49 -14.49
N ILE A 27 -11.87 2.49 -14.17
CA ILE A 27 -11.68 1.30 -15.01
C ILE A 27 -13.01 0.54 -15.14
N ASP A 28 -13.74 0.32 -14.05
CA ASP A 28 -15.01 -0.40 -14.08
C ASP A 28 -16.06 0.31 -14.94
N ILE A 29 -16.14 1.65 -14.86
CA ILE A 29 -17.02 2.46 -15.72
C ILE A 29 -16.61 2.34 -17.20
N ILE A 30 -15.31 2.41 -17.51
CA ILE A 30 -14.80 2.25 -18.88
C ILE A 30 -15.14 0.86 -19.43
N HIS A 31 -15.01 -0.17 -18.59
CA HIS A 31 -15.35 -1.55 -18.94
C HIS A 31 -16.86 -1.75 -19.18
N LEU A 32 -17.72 -0.96 -18.53
CA LEU A 32 -19.17 -0.98 -18.74
C LEU A 32 -19.57 -0.31 -20.07
N ILE A 33 -18.85 0.75 -20.47
CA ILE A 33 -19.20 1.58 -21.64
C ILE A 33 -18.57 1.03 -22.94
N LEU A 34 -17.34 0.52 -22.89
CA LEU A 34 -16.60 0.15 -24.10
C LEU A 34 -16.80 -1.32 -24.51
N PRO A 35 -16.92 -1.60 -25.82
CA PRO A 35 -17.00 -2.97 -26.32
C PRO A 35 -15.69 -3.74 -26.09
N SER A 36 -15.81 -5.05 -25.78
CA SER A 36 -14.70 -5.94 -25.39
C SER A 36 -13.46 -5.93 -26.29
N LYS A 37 -13.62 -5.63 -27.59
CA LYS A 37 -12.51 -5.53 -28.54
C LYS A 37 -11.63 -4.29 -28.32
N SER A 38 -12.20 -3.18 -27.85
CA SER A 38 -11.50 -1.93 -27.54
C SER A 38 -10.75 -1.99 -26.20
N LEU A 39 -11.14 -2.91 -25.31
CA LEU A 39 -10.50 -3.10 -24.00
C LEU A 39 -9.13 -3.80 -24.06
N LYS A 40 -8.80 -4.44 -25.20
CA LYS A 40 -7.57 -5.22 -25.35
C LYS A 40 -6.37 -4.41 -25.87
N CYS A 41 -6.57 -3.16 -26.30
CA CYS A 41 -5.53 -2.30 -26.84
C CYS A 41 -5.79 -0.82 -26.49
N GLY A 42 -4.75 -0.01 -26.35
CA GLY A 42 -4.88 1.43 -26.07
C GLY A 42 -5.08 1.77 -24.59
N VAL A 43 -5.85 2.82 -24.32
CA VAL A 43 -6.01 3.44 -22.99
C VAL A 43 -6.52 2.47 -21.91
N PRO A 44 -7.57 1.64 -22.14
CA PRO A 44 -8.07 0.74 -21.09
C PRO A 44 -7.04 -0.28 -20.63
N PHE A 45 -6.24 -0.83 -21.55
CA PHE A 45 -5.15 -1.76 -21.22
C PHE A 45 -4.06 -1.08 -20.38
N LEU A 46 -3.70 0.17 -20.70
CA LEU A 46 -2.73 0.93 -19.92
C LEU A 46 -3.26 1.24 -18.51
N LEU A 47 -4.54 1.58 -18.36
CA LEU A 47 -5.15 1.83 -17.05
C LEU A 47 -5.17 0.57 -16.19
N VAL A 48 -5.53 -0.59 -16.75
CA VAL A 48 -5.47 -1.88 -16.04
C VAL A 48 -4.04 -2.21 -15.60
N LYS A 49 -3.06 -2.01 -16.49
CA LYS A 49 -1.64 -2.22 -16.16
C LYS A 49 -1.14 -1.26 -15.07
N LEU A 50 -1.56 0.00 -15.13
CA LEU A 50 -1.24 1.02 -14.13
C LEU A 50 -1.85 0.65 -12.77
N ARG A 51 -3.14 0.31 -12.73
CA ARG A 51 -3.83 -0.18 -11.53
C ARG A 51 -3.10 -1.37 -10.91
N ASP A 52 -2.77 -2.38 -11.70
CA ASP A 52 -2.03 -3.54 -11.20
C ASP A 52 -0.65 -3.15 -10.67
N THR A 53 0.04 -2.22 -11.33
CA THR A 53 1.35 -1.72 -10.86
C THR A 53 1.21 -0.97 -9.53
N ILE A 54 0.25 -0.06 -9.40
CA ILE A 54 -0.01 0.69 -8.17
C ILE A 54 -0.40 -0.26 -7.05
N PHE A 55 -1.29 -1.22 -7.31
CA PHE A 55 -1.75 -2.17 -6.30
C PHE A 55 -0.59 -3.05 -5.79
N THR A 56 0.14 -3.67 -6.71
CA THR A 56 1.15 -4.69 -6.37
C THR A 56 2.42 -4.09 -5.79
N ILE A 57 2.86 -2.92 -6.28
CA ILE A 57 4.10 -2.28 -5.83
C ILE A 57 3.86 -1.36 -4.63
N LEU A 58 2.72 -0.66 -4.57
CA LEU A 58 2.50 0.37 -3.55
C LEU A 58 1.39 -0.04 -2.57
N ALA A 59 0.15 -0.14 -3.02
CA ALA A 59 -1.01 -0.21 -2.13
C ALA A 59 -0.96 -1.43 -1.19
N PHE A 60 -0.70 -2.63 -1.73
CA PHE A 60 -0.65 -3.84 -0.91
C PHE A 60 0.55 -3.90 0.05
N PRO A 61 1.82 -3.82 -0.42
CA PRO A 61 2.97 -3.94 0.47
C PRO A 61 3.09 -2.77 1.46
N ILE A 62 2.87 -1.52 1.03
CA ILE A 62 2.93 -0.35 1.92
C ILE A 62 1.75 -0.36 2.89
N GLY A 63 0.53 -0.67 2.44
CA GLY A 63 -0.64 -0.74 3.31
C GLY A 63 -0.50 -1.82 4.39
N THR A 64 0.04 -2.98 4.00
CA THR A 64 0.34 -4.05 4.97
C THR A 64 1.43 -3.61 5.95
N PHE A 65 2.47 -2.91 5.48
CA PHE A 65 3.51 -2.37 6.34
C PHE A 65 2.96 -1.34 7.33
N VAL A 66 2.14 -0.39 6.89
CA VAL A 66 1.48 0.62 7.74
C VAL A 66 0.65 -0.06 8.81
N PHE A 67 -0.21 -1.02 8.43
CA PHE A 67 -1.03 -1.76 9.37
C PHE A 67 -0.17 -2.48 10.42
N LEU A 68 0.81 -3.29 9.98
CA LEU A 68 1.61 -4.09 10.89
C LEU A 68 2.48 -3.22 11.80
N SER A 69 3.20 -2.25 11.24
CA SER A 69 4.10 -1.39 12.01
C SER A 69 3.34 -0.51 13.00
N PHE A 70 2.25 0.14 12.56
CA PHE A 70 1.45 0.99 13.42
C PHE A 70 0.89 0.21 14.61
N TRP A 71 0.16 -0.88 14.38
CA TRP A 71 -0.46 -1.62 15.48
C TRP A 71 0.56 -2.34 16.37
N SER A 72 1.68 -2.79 15.82
CA SER A 72 2.76 -3.38 16.63
C SER A 72 3.37 -2.35 17.58
N ILE A 73 3.73 -1.16 17.07
CA ILE A 73 4.31 -0.11 17.90
C ILE A 73 3.26 0.46 18.84
N TYR A 74 2.03 0.67 18.37
CA TYR A 74 0.92 1.17 19.18
C TYR A 74 0.65 0.28 20.40
N HIS A 75 0.70 -1.05 20.22
CA HIS A 75 0.51 -2.00 21.30
C HIS A 75 1.71 -2.04 22.27
N TYR A 76 2.92 -1.85 21.76
CA TYR A 76 4.13 -1.81 22.57
C TYR A 76 4.25 -0.53 23.41
N ASP A 77 4.25 0.62 22.75
CA ASP A 77 4.15 1.95 23.36
C ASP A 77 3.47 2.89 22.38
N ARG A 78 2.19 3.14 22.64
CA ARG A 78 1.34 4.05 21.88
C ARG A 78 1.98 5.42 21.67
N GLU A 79 2.67 5.98 22.65
CA GLU A 79 3.24 7.33 22.57
C GLU A 79 4.33 7.45 21.49
N MET A 80 4.85 6.33 20.98
CA MET A 80 5.85 6.32 19.90
C MET A 80 5.26 6.62 18.52
N VAL A 81 3.97 6.36 18.31
CA VAL A 81 3.30 6.51 16.99
C VAL A 81 2.00 7.29 17.04
N TYR A 82 1.30 7.28 18.18
CA TYR A 82 0.02 7.94 18.34
C TYR A 82 -0.17 8.49 19.78
N PRO A 83 0.53 9.59 20.15
CA PRO A 83 0.42 10.22 21.46
C PRO A 83 -1.02 10.53 21.90
N LYS A 84 -1.27 10.56 23.22
CA LYS A 84 -2.61 10.79 23.79
C LYS A 84 -3.28 12.09 23.33
N PHE A 85 -2.55 13.18 23.13
CA PHE A 85 -3.13 14.44 22.67
C PHE A 85 -3.82 14.31 21.30
N LEU A 86 -3.49 13.27 20.52
CA LEU A 86 -4.14 13.01 19.25
C LEU A 86 -5.57 12.46 19.42
N ASP A 87 -5.96 11.95 20.58
CA ASP A 87 -7.35 11.49 20.83
C ASP A 87 -8.35 12.67 20.75
N ASP A 88 -7.90 13.86 21.15
CA ASP A 88 -8.71 15.08 21.12
C ASP A 88 -8.84 15.67 19.71
N ILE A 89 -7.95 15.30 18.79
CA ILE A 89 -7.86 15.82 17.42
C ILE A 89 -8.43 14.82 16.41
N ILE A 90 -8.14 13.53 16.62
CA ILE A 90 -8.48 12.45 15.71
C ILE A 90 -9.46 11.51 16.40
N PRO A 91 -10.73 11.50 15.96
CA PRO A 91 -11.69 10.52 16.41
C PRO A 91 -11.20 9.09 16.14
N SER A 92 -11.55 8.16 17.03
CA SER A 92 -11.16 6.75 16.93
C SER A 92 -11.51 6.11 15.59
N TRP A 93 -12.66 6.46 15.00
CA TRP A 93 -13.08 5.95 13.69
C TRP A 93 -12.11 6.35 12.58
N LEU A 94 -11.56 7.57 12.64
CA LEU A 94 -10.61 8.07 11.64
C LEU A 94 -9.25 7.38 11.81
N ASN A 95 -8.83 7.13 13.05
CA ASN A 95 -7.64 6.33 13.31
C ASN A 95 -7.75 4.92 12.73
N HIS A 96 -8.89 4.25 12.94
CA HIS A 96 -9.15 2.93 12.34
C HIS A 96 -9.26 2.99 10.82
N ALA A 97 -9.84 4.04 10.23
CA ALA A 97 -9.87 4.23 8.78
C ALA A 97 -8.46 4.34 8.20
N LEU A 98 -7.57 5.04 8.88
CA LEU A 98 -6.17 5.26 8.47
C LEU A 98 -5.28 4.03 8.65
N HIS A 99 -5.44 3.27 9.74
CA HIS A 99 -4.46 2.26 10.15
C HIS A 99 -5.01 0.83 10.21
N THR A 100 -6.32 0.62 10.24
CA THR A 100 -6.93 -0.72 10.26
C THR A 100 -7.52 -1.07 8.90
N ILE A 101 -8.45 -0.23 8.40
CA ILE A 101 -9.30 -0.55 7.25
C ILE A 101 -8.50 -0.75 5.95
N ILE A 102 -7.32 -0.14 5.85
CA ILE A 102 -6.42 -0.25 4.70
C ILE A 102 -6.09 -1.69 4.31
N LEU A 103 -5.83 -2.59 5.27
CA LEU A 103 -5.42 -3.96 4.99
C LEU A 103 -6.60 -4.84 4.58
N PRO A 104 -7.75 -4.87 5.30
CA PRO A 104 -8.95 -5.55 4.85
C PRO A 104 -9.41 -5.12 3.46
N LEU A 105 -9.36 -3.83 3.15
CA LEU A 105 -9.71 -3.32 1.83
C LEU A 105 -8.73 -3.80 0.74
N ALA A 106 -7.42 -3.78 1.01
CA ALA A 106 -6.43 -4.33 0.08
C ALA A 106 -6.61 -5.84 -0.14
N LEU A 107 -6.91 -6.60 0.91
CA LEU A 107 -7.18 -8.04 0.81
C LEU A 107 -8.48 -8.33 0.04
N LEU A 108 -9.54 -7.56 0.30
CA LEU A 108 -10.80 -7.65 -0.44
C LEU A 108 -10.57 -7.35 -1.93
N GLN A 109 -9.82 -6.28 -2.24
CA GLN A 109 -9.45 -5.95 -3.62
C GLN A 109 -8.69 -7.09 -4.31
N MET A 110 -7.75 -7.72 -3.61
CA MET A 110 -7.01 -8.89 -4.13
C MET A 110 -7.92 -10.10 -4.36
N TYR A 111 -8.94 -10.26 -3.52
CA TYR A 111 -9.90 -11.36 -3.60
C TYR A 111 -10.89 -11.18 -4.75
N ILE A 112 -11.41 -9.96 -4.97
CA ILE A 112 -12.41 -9.69 -6.02
C ILE A 112 -11.79 -9.60 -7.42
N GLN A 113 -10.50 -9.27 -7.53
CA GLN A 113 -9.85 -9.07 -8.82
C GLN A 113 -8.43 -9.63 -8.90
N PRO A 114 -8.06 -10.33 -10.00
CA PRO A 114 -6.69 -10.78 -10.21
C PRO A 114 -5.79 -9.61 -10.59
N HIS A 115 -4.66 -9.47 -9.89
CA HIS A 115 -3.64 -8.49 -10.21
C HIS A 115 -2.44 -9.15 -10.88
N ARG A 116 -1.92 -8.55 -11.95
CA ARG A 116 -0.74 -9.06 -12.66
C ARG A 116 0.53 -8.51 -12.03
N TYR A 117 1.24 -9.38 -11.33
CA TYR A 117 2.57 -9.08 -10.83
C TYR A 117 3.58 -9.02 -11.98
N GLY A 118 4.46 -8.01 -11.92
CA GLY A 118 5.56 -7.85 -12.86
C GLY A 118 6.75 -8.75 -12.52
N SER A 119 7.92 -8.45 -13.11
CA SER A 119 9.16 -9.05 -12.61
C SER A 119 9.42 -8.62 -11.16
N LYS A 120 9.86 -9.56 -10.31
CA LYS A 120 10.17 -9.31 -8.89
C LYS A 120 11.13 -8.14 -8.71
N MET A 121 12.16 -8.08 -9.55
CA MET A 121 13.14 -6.99 -9.54
C MET A 121 12.48 -5.62 -9.80
N ARG A 122 11.54 -5.52 -10.74
CA ARG A 122 10.80 -4.26 -10.98
C ARG A 122 9.94 -3.87 -9.78
N GLY A 123 9.28 -4.83 -9.14
CA GLY A 123 8.50 -4.60 -7.93
C GLY A 123 9.36 -4.08 -6.77
N ILE A 124 10.47 -4.76 -6.50
CA ILE A 124 11.42 -4.40 -5.44
C ILE A 124 12.07 -3.03 -5.73
N LEU A 125 12.51 -2.77 -6.97
CA LEU A 125 13.07 -1.47 -7.35
C LEU A 125 12.03 -0.35 -7.22
N GLY A 126 10.77 -0.61 -7.58
CA GLY A 126 9.68 0.36 -7.40
C GLY A 126 9.44 0.68 -5.92
N LEU A 127 9.45 -0.33 -5.06
CA LEU A 127 9.36 -0.14 -3.60
C LEU A 127 10.56 0.61 -3.04
N ALA A 128 11.77 0.28 -3.50
CA ALA A 128 12.99 0.96 -3.06
C ALA A 128 12.98 2.44 -3.48
N PHE A 129 12.57 2.73 -4.71
CA PHE A 129 12.41 4.11 -5.20
C PHE A 129 11.39 4.89 -4.37
N PHE A 130 10.20 4.33 -4.15
CA PHE A 130 9.17 4.96 -3.34
C PHE A 130 9.65 5.20 -1.90
N SER A 131 10.33 4.22 -1.31
CA SER A 131 10.92 4.33 0.03
C SER A 131 11.96 5.43 0.09
N ALA A 132 12.87 5.52 -0.89
CA ALA A 132 13.89 6.55 -0.94
C ALA A 132 13.28 7.96 -1.06
N VAL A 133 12.24 8.12 -1.89
CA VAL A 133 11.52 9.40 -2.00
C VAL A 133 10.86 9.78 -0.67
N TYR A 134 10.18 8.84 -0.02
CA TYR A 134 9.54 9.08 1.26
C TYR A 134 10.56 9.40 2.36
N LEU A 135 11.66 8.65 2.47
CA LEU A 135 12.72 8.92 3.42
C LEU A 135 13.38 10.28 3.17
N GLY A 136 13.64 10.62 1.90
CA GLY A 136 14.14 11.94 1.52
C GLY A 136 13.21 13.05 2.00
N TRP A 137 11.89 12.88 1.83
CA TRP A 137 10.89 13.82 2.35
C TRP A 137 10.90 13.89 3.89
N VAL A 138 10.98 12.76 4.60
CA VAL A 138 11.05 12.75 6.07
C VAL A 138 12.30 13.49 6.58
N LEU A 139 13.46 13.24 5.96
CA LEU A 139 14.72 13.91 6.31
C LEU A 139 14.66 15.40 5.98
N TRP A 140 14.03 15.78 4.87
CA TRP A 140 13.82 17.17 4.52
C TRP A 140 12.93 17.90 5.52
N VAL A 141 11.83 17.28 5.99
CA VAL A 141 10.98 17.85 7.04
C VAL A 141 11.78 18.08 8.32
N HIS A 142 12.58 17.10 8.73
CA HIS A 142 13.42 17.26 9.91
C HIS A 142 14.43 18.39 9.75
N HIS A 143 15.08 18.48 8.59
CA HIS A 143 16.02 19.56 8.29
C HIS A 143 15.37 20.94 8.26
N ALA A 144 14.18 21.06 7.65
CA ALA A 144 13.51 22.34 7.43
C ALA A 144 12.73 22.85 8.65
N ALA A 145 12.13 21.95 9.44
CA ALA A 145 11.24 22.29 10.54
C ALA A 145 11.77 21.90 11.92
N GLY A 146 12.87 21.13 11.98
CA GLY A 146 13.47 20.66 13.24
C GLY A 146 12.65 19.58 13.96
N ILE A 147 11.57 19.09 13.35
CA ILE A 147 10.66 18.10 13.95
C ILE A 147 10.74 16.77 13.22
N TRP A 148 10.52 15.67 13.95
CA TRP A 148 10.36 14.36 13.34
C TRP A 148 8.90 14.09 12.97
N VAL A 149 8.71 13.37 11.87
CA VAL A 149 7.37 12.98 11.40
C VAL A 149 6.67 12.05 12.41
N TYR A 150 7.45 11.24 13.14
CA TYR A 150 6.96 10.33 14.17
C TYR A 150 7.76 10.46 15.47
N PRO A 151 7.10 10.43 16.64
CA PRO A 151 7.79 10.52 17.95
C PRO A 151 8.86 9.45 18.15
N ILE A 152 8.69 8.24 17.60
CA ILE A 152 9.70 7.18 17.67
C ILE A 152 11.06 7.62 17.10
N MET A 153 11.07 8.45 16.06
CA MET A 153 12.31 8.87 15.40
C MET A 153 13.10 9.85 16.25
N GLU A 154 12.40 10.64 17.08
CA GLU A 154 13.01 11.54 18.05
C GLU A 154 13.59 10.80 19.26
N ARG A 155 12.95 9.70 19.66
CA ARG A 155 13.37 8.90 20.83
C ARG A 155 14.56 7.97 20.55
N LEU A 156 14.87 7.69 19.28
CA LEU A 156 15.95 6.80 18.89
C LEU A 156 17.29 7.55 18.80
N SER A 157 18.38 6.88 19.17
CA SER A 157 19.73 7.37 18.86
C SER A 157 19.95 7.41 17.34
N PRO A 158 20.94 8.16 16.82
CA PRO A 158 21.22 8.20 15.39
C PRO A 158 21.43 6.81 14.77
N VAL A 159 22.12 5.92 15.49
CA VAL A 159 22.32 4.52 15.08
C VAL A 159 20.99 3.75 15.11
N GLY A 160 20.20 3.93 16.17
CA GLY A 160 18.88 3.32 16.29
C GLY A 160 17.94 3.75 15.17
N LEU A 161 17.99 5.00 14.76
CA LEU A 161 17.21 5.55 13.66
C LEU A 161 17.59 4.92 12.31
N VAL A 162 18.90 4.80 12.02
CA VAL A 162 19.40 4.15 10.80
C VAL A 162 18.96 2.68 10.75
N ILE A 163 19.07 1.96 11.87
CA ILE A 163 18.60 0.57 11.98
C ILE A 163 17.09 0.50 11.75
N PHE A 164 16.31 1.35 12.42
CA PHE A 164 14.86 1.38 12.31
C PHE A 164 14.40 1.62 10.87
N LEU A 165 14.96 2.63 10.19
CA LEU A 165 14.65 2.94 8.80
C LEU A 165 15.11 1.84 7.83
N GLY A 166 16.30 1.27 8.06
CA GLY A 166 16.81 0.16 7.27
C GLY A 166 15.91 -1.07 7.36
N VAL A 167 15.48 -1.44 8.57
CA VAL A 167 14.55 -2.55 8.81
C VAL A 167 13.20 -2.28 8.17
N ALA A 168 12.67 -1.05 8.27
CA ALA A 168 11.43 -0.66 7.61
C ALA A 168 11.50 -0.88 6.08
N CYS A 169 12.58 -0.43 5.43
CA CYS A 169 12.77 -0.63 3.99
C CYS A 169 12.92 -2.11 3.61
N ILE A 170 13.72 -2.87 4.36
CA ILE A 170 13.95 -4.30 4.09
C ILE A 170 12.65 -5.10 4.23
N THR A 171 11.78 -4.73 5.16
CA THR A 171 10.51 -5.42 5.43
C THR A 171 9.52 -5.32 4.27
N LEU A 172 9.65 -4.33 3.38
CA LEU A 172 8.75 -4.18 2.23
C LEU A 172 8.92 -5.27 1.17
N ALA A 173 10.14 -5.78 0.99
CA ALA A 173 10.42 -6.84 0.01
C ALA A 173 9.66 -8.15 0.30
N PRO A 174 9.70 -8.74 1.53
CA PRO A 174 8.89 -9.92 1.83
C PRO A 174 7.38 -9.65 1.75
N LEU A 175 6.91 -8.44 2.03
CA LEU A 175 5.49 -8.09 1.87
C LEU A 175 5.04 -8.09 0.40
N TYR A 176 5.89 -7.61 -0.51
CA TYR A 176 5.64 -7.73 -1.95
C TYR A 176 5.54 -9.20 -2.38
N LEU A 177 6.50 -10.04 -1.95
CA LEU A 177 6.52 -11.47 -2.27
C LEU A 177 5.32 -12.21 -1.66
N LEU A 178 4.90 -11.82 -0.46
CA LEU A 178 3.70 -12.33 0.17
C LEU A 178 2.46 -11.99 -0.66
N GLY A 179 2.34 -10.74 -1.12
CA GLY A 179 1.25 -10.30 -2.00
C GLY A 179 1.18 -11.10 -3.29
N GLU A 180 2.33 -11.31 -3.94
CA GLU A 180 2.46 -12.13 -5.15
C GLU A 180 1.95 -13.56 -4.89
N LYS A 181 2.41 -14.19 -3.80
CA LYS A 181 2.04 -15.55 -3.41
C LYS A 181 0.55 -15.67 -3.08
N LEU A 182 -0.02 -14.73 -2.34
CA LEU A 182 -1.44 -14.70 -1.98
C LEU A 182 -2.32 -14.55 -3.22
N ASN A 183 -2.01 -13.58 -4.08
CA ASN A 183 -2.74 -13.35 -5.33
C ASN A 183 -2.70 -14.60 -6.23
N HIS A 184 -1.53 -15.24 -6.38
CA HIS A 184 -1.44 -16.49 -7.12
C HIS A 184 -2.25 -17.62 -6.48
N LYS A 185 -2.29 -17.74 -5.15
CA LYS A 185 -3.05 -18.79 -4.45
C LYS A 185 -4.55 -18.63 -4.69
N ILE A 186 -5.08 -17.42 -4.52
CA ILE A 186 -6.50 -17.09 -4.71
C ILE A 186 -6.95 -17.44 -6.13
N TRP A 187 -6.19 -16.99 -7.14
CA TRP A 187 -6.61 -17.11 -8.54
C TRP A 187 -6.19 -18.42 -9.22
N ARG A 188 -5.16 -19.15 -8.73
CA ARG A 188 -4.89 -20.54 -9.16
C ARG A 188 -5.94 -21.52 -8.66
N SER A 189 -6.41 -21.39 -7.42
CA SER A 189 -7.47 -22.24 -6.87
C SER A 189 -8.78 -22.09 -7.65
N THR A 190 -9.05 -20.89 -8.16
CA THR A 190 -10.24 -20.59 -8.97
C THR A 190 -10.14 -21.18 -10.38
N ALA A 191 -8.93 -21.21 -10.97
CA ALA A 191 -8.70 -21.87 -12.26
C ALA A 191 -8.73 -23.40 -12.18
N GLY A 192 -8.32 -24.00 -11.06
CA GLY A 192 -8.37 -25.45 -10.84
C GLY A 192 -9.76 -26.02 -10.52
N SER A 193 -10.70 -25.16 -10.09
CA SER A 193 -12.10 -25.53 -9.82
C SER A 193 -13.01 -25.41 -11.05
N ALA A 194 -12.58 -24.68 -12.09
CA ALA A 194 -13.16 -24.73 -13.43
C ALA A 194 -12.59 -25.94 -14.19
N GLY A 195 -13.16 -27.13 -13.96
CA GLY A 195 -12.73 -28.38 -14.59
C GLY A 195 -12.73 -28.33 -16.13
N PRO A 196 -11.93 -29.18 -16.80
CA PRO A 196 -11.69 -29.10 -18.24
C PRO A 196 -12.98 -29.26 -19.04
N GLN A 197 -13.37 -28.24 -19.81
CA GLN A 197 -14.35 -28.39 -20.88
C GLN A 197 -13.84 -29.47 -21.86
N LYS A 198 -14.46 -30.65 -21.81
CA LYS A 198 -14.27 -31.72 -22.80
C LYS A 198 -14.52 -31.13 -24.19
N LYS A 199 -13.45 -30.99 -24.98
CA LYS A 199 -13.55 -30.83 -26.44
C LYS A 199 -14.32 -32.03 -26.99
N LYS A 200 -15.60 -31.85 -27.35
CA LYS A 200 -16.29 -32.77 -28.25
C LYS A 200 -15.58 -32.67 -29.61
N LYS A 201 -14.80 -33.70 -29.96
CA LYS A 201 -14.41 -33.95 -31.35
C LYS A 201 -15.69 -34.20 -32.15
N LYS A 202 -15.91 -33.40 -33.20
CA LYS A 202 -16.67 -33.81 -34.38
C LYS A 202 -15.66 -33.98 -35.50
#